data_AF-A0A2S5K640-F1
#
_entry.id   AF-A0A2S5K640-F1
#
_cell.length_a   1.000
_cell.length_b   1.000
_cell.length_c   1.000
_cell.angle_alpha   90.00
_cell.angle_beta   90.00
_cell.angle_gamma   90.00
#
_symmetry.space_group_name_H-M   'P 1'
#
loop_
_entity.id
_entity.type
_entity.pdbx_description
1 polymer ?
#
loop_
_entity_poly.entity_id
_entity_poly.type
_entity_poly.pdbx_seq_one_letter_code
_entity_poly.pdbx_strand_id
1 'polypeptide(L)'
;MPEVKIKRLTPDAVLPFRGSKGAAAWDITALDVKLNVVQTQGGARQPRAWWITTGLAVEIPEGYCMKIYARSGLGTANFLRPSNCVAIIDSDYRGEIKLRMIADEGGLAIEPKAGMVIAQAVIEKVEPVTWTEVDELSETDRGDNGFGSTTPAETDPTPTADSTPADDSTATVSQEPAPIDVPVTSQDAPAESSDAEPAEETKTTTTTKKTTSK
;
A
#
# COMPACT_ATOMS: atom_id res chain seq x y z
N MET A 1 5.39 -12.82 30.52
CA MET A 1 5.14 -12.26 29.17
C MET A 1 6.39 -11.52 28.75
N PRO A 2 6.84 -11.59 27.49
CA PRO A 2 7.99 -10.81 27.04
C PRO A 2 7.69 -9.32 27.20
N GLU A 3 8.67 -8.56 27.67
CA GLU A 3 8.58 -7.11 27.85
C GLU A 3 9.37 -6.42 26.75
N VAL A 4 8.76 -5.49 26.01
CA VAL A 4 9.43 -4.68 25.01
C VAL A 4 9.59 -3.28 25.58
N LYS A 5 10.83 -2.80 25.71
CA LYS A 5 11.06 -1.40 26.10
C LYS A 5 10.87 -0.53 24.86
N ILE A 6 10.25 0.63 25.05
CA ILE A 6 9.97 1.57 23.97
C ILE A 6 10.36 2.98 24.39
N LYS A 7 11.05 3.68 23.49
CA LYS A 7 11.49 5.06 23.66
C LYS A 7 10.83 5.94 22.62
N ARG A 8 10.14 6.99 23.08
CA ARG A 8 9.79 8.12 22.22
C ARG A 8 11.04 8.93 21.92
N LEU A 9 11.34 9.11 20.64
CA LEU A 9 12.43 9.95 20.15
C LEU A 9 12.03 11.42 20.10
N THR A 10 10.73 11.69 19.97
CA THR A 10 10.11 13.02 20.04
C THR A 10 8.91 12.99 21.00
N PRO A 11 8.55 14.12 21.65
CA PRO A 11 7.39 14.16 22.55
C PRO A 11 6.06 13.78 21.88
N ASP A 12 5.93 14.09 20.59
CA ASP A 12 4.71 13.90 19.80
C ASP A 12 4.51 12.46 19.31
N ALA A 13 5.52 11.59 19.49
CA ALA A 13 5.40 10.18 19.13
C ALA A 13 4.31 9.48 19.97
N VAL A 14 3.40 8.80 19.28
CA VAL A 14 2.28 8.08 19.92
C VAL A 14 2.72 6.66 20.24
N LEU A 15 2.56 6.24 21.50
CA LEU A 15 2.85 4.84 21.87
C LEU A 15 1.87 3.89 21.18
N PRO A 16 2.31 2.69 20.77
CA PRO A 16 1.43 1.69 20.21
C PRO A 16 0.30 1.33 21.18
N PHE A 17 -0.90 1.09 20.66
CA PHE A 17 -2.08 0.75 21.44
C PHE A 17 -2.88 -0.37 20.77
N ARG A 18 -3.89 -0.91 21.45
CA ARG A 18 -4.80 -1.90 20.89
C ARG A 18 -6.20 -1.30 20.74
N GLY A 19 -6.82 -1.52 19.58
CA GLY A 19 -8.19 -1.06 19.31
C GLY A 19 -9.28 -1.81 20.09
N SER A 20 -8.98 -3.00 20.63
CA SER A 20 -9.90 -3.76 21.47
C SER A 20 -9.15 -4.70 22.41
N LYS A 21 -9.84 -5.25 23.42
CA LYS A 21 -9.25 -6.24 24.36
C LYS A 21 -8.73 -7.50 23.66
N GLY A 22 -9.39 -7.91 22.57
CA GLY A 22 -9.04 -9.10 21.79
C GLY A 22 -8.12 -8.84 20.59
N ALA A 23 -7.69 -7.59 20.36
CA ALA A 23 -6.84 -7.27 19.22
C ALA A 23 -5.49 -8.02 19.33
N ALA A 24 -5.07 -8.66 18.24
CA ALA A 24 -3.80 -9.40 18.21
C ALA A 24 -2.59 -8.46 18.08
N ALA A 25 -2.73 -7.39 17.31
CA ALA A 25 -1.65 -6.47 16.97
C ALA A 25 -1.79 -5.11 17.66
N TRP A 26 -0.67 -4.38 17.73
CA TRP A 26 -0.58 -3.03 18.25
C TRP A 26 -0.59 -2.03 17.11
N ASP A 27 -1.54 -1.10 17.13
CA ASP A 27 -1.67 -0.03 16.14
C ASP A 27 -0.47 0.92 16.20
N ILE A 28 0.11 1.22 15.03
CA ILE A 28 1.26 2.12 14.85
C ILE A 28 0.78 3.40 14.18
N THR A 29 1.12 4.53 14.78
CA THR A 29 0.73 5.86 14.31
C THR A 29 1.88 6.53 13.56
N ALA A 30 1.58 7.17 12.43
CA ALA A 30 2.53 7.99 11.70
C ALA A 30 2.85 9.27 12.49
N LEU A 31 4.13 9.58 12.69
CA LEU A 31 4.58 10.85 13.26
C LEU A 31 4.77 11.88 12.14
N ASP A 32 5.56 11.54 11.12
CA ASP A 32 5.77 12.37 9.95
C ASP A 32 5.60 11.52 8.68
N VAL A 33 5.14 12.16 7.62
CA VAL A 33 4.86 11.54 6.33
C VAL A 33 5.49 12.39 5.24
N LYS A 34 6.51 11.83 4.58
CA LYS A 34 7.14 12.45 3.43
C LYS A 34 6.73 11.72 2.16
N LEU A 35 6.15 12.47 1.23
CA LEU A 35 5.84 11.97 -0.10
C LEU A 35 7.11 11.50 -0.80
N ASN A 36 7.10 10.25 -1.26
CA ASN A 36 8.18 9.66 -2.03
C ASN A 36 7.71 9.51 -3.48
N VAL A 37 7.93 10.56 -4.27
CA VAL A 37 7.56 10.57 -5.68
C VAL A 37 8.53 9.68 -6.46
N VAL A 38 8.06 8.51 -6.90
CA VAL A 38 8.71 7.78 -7.98
C VAL A 38 8.15 8.37 -9.28
N GLN A 39 8.86 9.34 -9.86
CA GLN A 39 8.48 9.84 -11.18
C GLN A 39 8.79 8.75 -12.20
N THR A 40 7.75 8.10 -12.73
CA THR A 40 7.88 7.35 -13.99
C THR A 40 7.83 8.38 -15.10
N GLN A 41 8.88 8.45 -15.92
CA GLN A 41 8.91 9.35 -17.07
C GLN A 41 7.73 9.02 -18.01
N GLY A 42 6.86 10.01 -18.27
CA GLY A 42 5.63 9.82 -19.06
C GLY A 42 4.41 9.29 -18.28
N GLY A 43 4.54 9.02 -16.97
CA GLY A 43 3.41 8.64 -16.12
C GLY A 43 2.63 9.84 -15.64
N ALA A 44 1.36 9.96 -16.03
CA ALA A 44 0.43 10.99 -15.54
C ALA A 44 0.01 10.82 -14.06
N ARG A 45 0.71 9.98 -13.28
CA ARG A 45 0.17 9.41 -12.04
C ARG A 45 0.70 10.08 -10.79
N GLN A 46 -0.23 10.23 -9.85
CA GLN A 46 0.01 10.72 -8.50
C GLN A 46 1.07 9.87 -7.80
N PRO A 47 1.88 10.46 -6.91
CA PRO A 47 2.80 9.72 -6.06
C PRO A 47 2.04 8.76 -5.14
N ARG A 48 2.43 7.49 -5.16
CA ARG A 48 1.77 6.41 -4.41
C ARG A 48 2.68 5.76 -3.37
N ALA A 49 3.76 6.42 -3.02
CA ALA A 49 4.68 5.94 -2.00
C ALA A 49 4.99 7.06 -1.01
N TRP A 50 5.15 6.68 0.26
CA TRP A 50 5.44 7.59 1.35
C TRP A 50 6.49 6.98 2.26
N TRP A 51 7.46 7.80 2.66
CA TRP A 51 8.30 7.52 3.81
C TRP A 51 7.60 8.01 5.06
N ILE A 52 7.50 7.16 6.06
CA ILE A 52 6.81 7.42 7.31
C ILE A 52 7.77 7.17 8.45
N THR A 53 7.87 8.14 9.34
CA THR A 53 8.55 7.98 10.62
C THR A 53 7.52 7.81 11.72
N THR A 54 7.89 7.15 12.81
CA THR A 54 7.00 6.91 13.96
C THR A 54 7.42 7.69 15.20
N GLY A 55 8.67 8.19 15.24
CA GLY A 55 9.28 8.73 16.44
C GLY A 55 9.50 7.69 17.54
N LEU A 56 9.46 6.39 17.21
CA LEU A 56 9.62 5.30 18.18
C LEU A 56 10.89 4.52 17.90
N ALA A 57 11.66 4.25 18.96
CA ALA A 57 12.70 3.23 18.97
C ALA A 57 12.31 2.17 20.01
N VAL A 58 12.69 0.92 19.76
CA VAL A 58 12.33 -0.22 20.62
C VAL A 58 13.56 -1.04 21.00
N GLU A 59 13.45 -1.71 22.14
CA GLU A 59 14.36 -2.78 22.56
C GLU A 59 13.50 -4.03 22.74
N ILE A 60 13.55 -4.87 21.70
CA ILE A 60 12.85 -6.15 21.65
C ILE A 60 13.76 -7.20 22.32
N PRO A 61 13.22 -8.08 23.18
CA PRO A 61 13.99 -9.15 23.79
C PRO A 61 14.68 -10.05 22.76
N GLU A 62 15.87 -10.54 23.09
CA GLU A 62 16.55 -11.56 22.29
C GLU A 62 15.66 -12.81 22.11
N GLY A 63 15.72 -13.42 20.93
CA GLY A 63 14.82 -14.52 20.55
C GLY A 63 13.42 -14.08 20.11
N TYR A 64 13.19 -12.77 19.95
CA TYR A 64 11.96 -12.20 19.40
C TYR A 64 12.26 -11.20 18.29
N CYS A 65 11.27 -10.98 17.42
CA CYS A 65 11.25 -9.85 16.49
C CYS A 65 9.90 -9.14 16.57
N MET A 66 9.84 -7.90 16.07
CA MET A 66 8.58 -7.23 15.80
C MET A 66 8.30 -7.31 14.30
N LYS A 67 7.12 -7.78 13.93
CA LYS A 67 6.62 -7.80 12.56
C LYS A 67 5.55 -6.74 12.40
N ILE A 68 5.72 -5.84 11.43
CA ILE A 68 4.79 -4.76 11.14
C ILE A 68 4.06 -5.06 9.83
N TYR A 69 2.74 -5.05 9.89
CA TYR A 69 1.81 -5.40 8.81
C TYR A 69 0.95 -4.20 8.40
N ALA A 70 0.37 -4.29 7.20
CA ALA A 70 -0.71 -3.41 6.79
C ALA A 70 -1.92 -3.55 7.73
N ARG A 71 -2.66 -2.46 7.93
CA ARG A 71 -4.00 -2.52 8.55
C ARG A 71 -5.00 -3.02 7.52
N SER A 72 -5.87 -3.96 7.91
CA SER A 72 -6.82 -4.58 6.98
C SER A 72 -7.67 -3.56 6.22
N GLY A 73 -8.23 -2.56 6.91
CA GLY A 73 -9.03 -1.50 6.27
C GLY A 73 -8.26 -0.70 5.21
N LEU A 74 -7.01 -0.31 5.51
CA LEU A 74 -6.16 0.42 4.57
C LEU A 74 -5.71 -0.48 3.40
N GLY A 75 -5.43 -1.75 3.68
CA GLY A 75 -5.06 -2.75 2.69
C GLY A 75 -6.21 -3.09 1.73
N THR A 76 -7.44 -3.20 2.20
CA THR A 76 -8.60 -3.57 1.37
C THR A 76 -9.19 -2.37 0.63
N ALA A 77 -9.30 -1.19 1.27
CA ALA A 77 -9.96 -0.04 0.65
C ALA A 77 -9.01 0.80 -0.21
N ASN A 78 -7.81 1.07 0.29
CA ASN A 78 -6.85 1.98 -0.33
C ASN A 78 -5.69 1.25 -1.03
N PHE A 79 -5.64 -0.08 -0.87
CA PHE A 79 -4.53 -0.93 -1.30
C PHE A 79 -3.19 -0.45 -0.74
N LEU A 80 -3.21 0.12 0.46
CA LEU A 80 -2.02 0.66 1.13
C LEU A 80 -1.37 -0.44 1.98
N ARG A 81 -0.08 -0.69 1.74
CA ARG A 81 0.72 -1.68 2.46
C ARG A 81 2.16 -1.21 2.68
N PRO A 82 2.91 -1.81 3.63
CA PRO A 82 4.36 -1.72 3.63
C PRO A 82 4.92 -2.21 2.30
N SER A 83 5.86 -1.47 1.71
CA SER A 83 6.44 -1.82 0.40
C SER A 83 7.24 -3.13 0.44
N ASN A 84 7.77 -3.50 1.60
CA ASN A 84 8.40 -4.78 1.90
C ASN A 84 7.40 -5.85 2.39
N CYS A 85 6.09 -5.59 2.29
CA CYS A 85 4.97 -6.42 2.76
C CYS A 85 4.90 -6.57 4.29
N VAL A 86 5.99 -7.02 4.91
CA VAL A 86 6.16 -7.12 6.37
C VAL A 86 7.48 -6.47 6.74
N ALA A 87 7.46 -5.48 7.62
CA ALA A 87 8.71 -4.95 8.18
C ALA A 87 9.11 -5.78 9.41
N ILE A 88 10.31 -6.35 9.36
CA ILE A 88 10.92 -7.07 10.48
C ILE A 88 11.82 -6.07 11.21
N ILE A 89 11.59 -5.91 12.51
CA ILE A 89 12.44 -5.13 13.40
C ILE A 89 13.16 -6.11 14.32
N ASP A 90 14.48 -6.13 14.21
CA ASP A 90 15.37 -7.06 14.90
C ASP A 90 15.56 -6.69 16.37
N SER A 91 15.92 -7.69 17.18
CA SER A 91 16.13 -7.53 18.64
C SER A 91 17.30 -6.60 19.01
N ASP A 92 18.26 -6.43 18.12
CA ASP A 92 19.43 -5.54 18.28
C ASP A 92 19.25 -4.18 17.59
N TYR A 93 18.15 -3.97 16.87
CA TYR A 93 17.85 -2.68 16.26
C TYR A 93 17.44 -1.65 17.34
N ARG A 94 18.12 -0.49 17.36
CA ARG A 94 17.81 0.64 18.28
C ARG A 94 17.50 1.94 17.56
N GLY A 95 17.41 1.88 16.23
CA GLY A 95 17.03 3.03 15.42
C GLY A 95 15.54 3.33 15.51
N GLU A 96 15.13 4.38 14.81
CA GLU A 96 13.72 4.73 14.66
C GLU A 96 13.00 3.74 13.75
N ILE A 97 11.82 3.26 14.15
CA ILE A 97 10.94 2.49 13.29
C ILE A 97 10.45 3.40 12.16
N LYS A 98 10.88 3.08 10.95
CA LYS A 98 10.50 3.78 9.71
C LYS A 98 9.78 2.81 8.79
N LEU A 99 8.77 3.32 8.10
CA LEU A 99 7.98 2.55 7.16
C LEU A 99 8.03 3.22 5.80
N ARG A 100 8.15 2.42 4.74
CA ARG A 100 7.84 2.86 3.38
C ARG A 100 6.52 2.23 2.99
N MET A 101 5.49 3.05 2.85
CA MET A 101 4.17 2.60 2.43
C MET A 101 4.00 2.80 0.93
N ILE A 102 3.30 1.88 0.27
CA ILE A 102 2.91 1.96 -1.13
C ILE A 102 1.41 1.69 -1.24
N ALA A 103 0.71 2.46 -2.08
CA ALA A 103 -0.68 2.19 -2.45
C ALA A 103 -0.72 1.58 -3.86
N ASP A 104 -1.24 0.37 -4.02
CA ASP A 104 -1.33 -0.32 -5.32
C ASP A 104 -2.53 0.15 -6.16
N GLU A 105 -2.50 -0.05 -7.47
CA GLU A 105 -3.55 0.40 -8.40
C GLU A 105 -4.93 -0.19 -8.15
N GLY A 106 -5.98 0.61 -8.34
CA GLY A 106 -7.38 0.22 -8.15
C GLY A 106 -7.96 0.56 -6.77
N GLY A 107 -7.14 0.90 -5.78
CA GLY A 107 -7.60 1.33 -4.46
C GLY A 107 -8.16 2.76 -4.44
N LEU A 108 -8.97 3.06 -3.42
CA LEU A 108 -9.46 4.40 -3.13
C LEU A 108 -8.30 5.36 -2.82
N ALA A 109 -8.43 6.62 -3.25
CA ALA A 109 -7.44 7.65 -3.01
C ALA A 109 -7.12 7.79 -1.51
N ILE A 110 -5.83 7.90 -1.19
CA ILE A 110 -5.33 8.09 0.17
C ILE A 110 -4.17 9.07 0.19
N GLU A 111 -4.16 9.91 1.21
CA GLU A 111 -3.05 10.79 1.54
C GLU A 111 -2.72 10.55 3.02
N PRO A 112 -1.73 9.69 3.34
CA PRO A 112 -1.30 9.47 4.70
C PRO A 112 -0.82 10.78 5.35
N LYS A 113 -1.17 10.99 6.62
CA LYS A 113 -0.83 12.20 7.39
C LYS A 113 -0.30 11.82 8.76
N ALA A 114 0.45 12.74 9.37
CA ALA A 114 0.82 12.66 10.78
C ALA A 114 -0.43 12.43 11.66
N GLY A 115 -0.30 11.61 12.70
CA GLY A 115 -1.39 11.19 13.57
C GLY A 115 -2.28 10.07 13.03
N MET A 116 -2.13 9.67 11.75
CA MET A 116 -2.90 8.57 11.19
C MET A 116 -2.35 7.21 11.64
N VAL A 117 -3.23 6.33 12.10
CA VAL A 117 -2.87 4.94 12.38
C VAL A 117 -2.64 4.20 11.06
N ILE A 118 -1.38 3.88 10.76
CA ILE A 118 -0.94 3.51 9.42
C ILE A 118 -0.64 2.02 9.25
N ALA A 119 -0.19 1.38 10.32
CA ALA A 119 0.26 -0.01 10.32
C ALA A 119 -0.08 -0.66 11.67
N GLN A 120 0.19 -1.94 11.80
CA GLN A 120 0.00 -2.68 13.05
C GLN A 120 1.14 -3.66 13.27
N ALA A 121 1.53 -3.89 14.52
CA ALA A 121 2.70 -4.66 14.89
C ALA A 121 2.37 -5.86 15.79
N VAL A 122 3.07 -6.97 15.59
CA VAL A 122 3.04 -8.17 16.44
C VAL A 122 4.45 -8.49 16.90
N ILE A 123 4.59 -8.95 18.16
CA ILE A 123 5.85 -9.49 18.67
C ILE A 123 5.80 -11.01 18.54
N GLU A 124 6.78 -11.59 17.88
CA GLU A 124 6.82 -13.02 17.58
C GLU A 124 8.14 -13.63 18.03
N LYS A 125 8.09 -14.85 18.59
CA LYS A 125 9.28 -15.61 18.95
C LYS A 125 9.97 -16.09 17.67
N VAL A 126 11.28 -15.95 17.62
CA VAL A 126 12.13 -16.43 16.52
C VAL A 126 12.99 -17.55 17.08
N GLU A 127 12.80 -18.77 16.56
CA GLU A 127 13.66 -19.89 16.95
C GLU A 127 15.00 -19.79 16.20
N PRO A 128 16.14 -19.79 16.90
CA PRO A 128 17.44 -19.81 16.25
C PRO A 128 17.64 -21.14 15.53
N VAL A 129 18.22 -21.09 14.33
CA VAL A 129 18.53 -22.28 13.53
C VAL A 129 20.01 -22.31 13.19
N THR A 130 20.56 -23.53 13.09
CA THR A 130 21.89 -23.76 12.51
C THR A 130 21.68 -24.37 11.13
N TRP A 131 22.36 -23.82 10.13
CA TRP A 131 22.33 -24.34 8.76
C TRP A 131 23.36 -25.45 8.61
N THR A 132 22.93 -26.59 8.06
CA THR A 132 23.81 -27.71 7.71
C THR A 132 23.61 -28.02 6.23
N GLU A 133 24.66 -27.87 5.43
CA GLU A 133 24.66 -28.21 4.01
C GLU A 133 24.79 -29.73 3.83
N VAL A 134 23.98 -30.33 2.95
CA VAL A 134 23.92 -31.77 2.67
C VAL A 134 23.72 -32.00 1.17
N ASP A 135 24.12 -33.17 0.67
CA ASP A 135 23.96 -33.53 -0.74
C ASP A 135 22.50 -33.88 -1.11
N GLU A 136 21.73 -34.44 -0.17
CA GLU A 136 20.36 -34.92 -0.41
C GLU A 136 19.43 -34.65 0.80
N LEU A 137 18.15 -34.40 0.53
CA LEU A 137 17.09 -34.25 1.54
C LEU A 137 16.22 -35.52 1.61
N SER A 138 15.56 -35.77 2.74
CA SER A 138 14.61 -36.89 2.87
C SER A 138 13.33 -36.66 2.05
N GLU A 139 12.76 -37.73 1.49
CA GLU A 139 11.48 -37.69 0.79
C GLU A 139 10.30 -37.35 1.72
N THR A 140 9.29 -36.69 1.17
CA THR A 140 8.00 -36.43 1.84
C THR A 140 6.87 -36.65 0.85
N ASP A 141 5.65 -36.90 1.34
CA ASP A 141 4.45 -37.06 0.49
C ASP A 141 4.21 -35.85 -0.44
N ARG A 142 4.63 -34.64 -0.02
CA ARG A 142 4.51 -33.43 -0.85
C ARG A 142 5.61 -33.35 -1.91
N GLY A 143 6.82 -33.81 -1.62
CA GLY A 143 7.99 -33.66 -2.47
C GLY A 143 8.20 -32.21 -2.93
N ASP A 144 8.52 -32.02 -4.21
CA ASP A 144 8.78 -30.71 -4.82
C ASP A 144 7.52 -29.97 -5.31
N ASN A 145 6.32 -30.46 -4.95
CA ASN A 145 5.07 -29.90 -5.44
C ASN A 145 4.71 -28.58 -4.70
N GLY A 146 4.94 -27.43 -5.37
CA GLY A 146 4.59 -26.08 -4.91
C GLY A 146 3.51 -25.37 -5.75
N PHE A 147 3.32 -24.06 -5.54
CA PHE A 147 2.53 -23.15 -6.41
C PHE A 147 1.07 -23.55 -6.68
N GLY A 148 0.33 -23.94 -5.64
CA GLY A 148 -1.08 -24.32 -5.78
C GLY A 148 -1.30 -25.80 -6.13
N SER A 149 -0.27 -26.64 -6.06
CA SER A 149 -0.34 -28.08 -6.29
C SER A 149 -1.40 -28.86 -5.49
N THR A 150 -1.92 -28.28 -4.40
CA THR A 150 -2.92 -28.91 -3.52
C THR A 150 -4.36 -28.49 -3.80
N THR A 151 -4.59 -27.51 -4.69
CA THR A 151 -5.91 -26.98 -4.99
C THR A 151 -6.04 -26.90 -6.51
N PRO A 152 -6.99 -27.61 -7.12
CA PRO A 152 -7.28 -27.39 -8.53
C PRO A 152 -7.60 -25.91 -8.72
N ALA A 153 -6.88 -25.22 -9.61
CA ALA A 153 -7.34 -23.92 -10.08
C ALA A 153 -8.71 -24.18 -10.72
N GLU A 154 -9.78 -23.59 -10.20
CA GLU A 154 -11.08 -23.68 -10.86
C GLU A 154 -10.97 -23.01 -12.22
N THR A 155 -10.75 -23.82 -13.26
CA THR A 155 -10.87 -23.40 -14.64
C THR A 155 -12.34 -23.43 -14.99
N ASP A 156 -12.92 -22.24 -15.10
CA ASP A 156 -14.20 -21.89 -15.75
C ASP A 156 -15.44 -22.73 -15.36
N PRO A 157 -16.50 -22.13 -14.79
CA PRO A 157 -17.78 -22.81 -14.73
C PRO A 157 -18.27 -23.04 -16.17
N THR A 158 -18.16 -24.29 -16.63
CA THR A 158 -18.79 -24.74 -17.87
C THR A 158 -20.26 -24.32 -17.80
N PRO A 159 -20.80 -23.61 -18.81
CA PRO A 159 -22.20 -23.20 -18.78
C PRO A 159 -23.04 -24.48 -18.71
N THR A 160 -23.73 -24.65 -17.58
CA THR A 160 -24.70 -25.74 -17.44
C THR A 160 -25.78 -25.50 -18.47
N ALA A 161 -25.85 -26.38 -19.48
CA ALA A 161 -26.93 -26.38 -20.44
C ALA A 161 -28.22 -26.65 -19.67
N ASP A 162 -29.01 -25.60 -19.49
CA ASP A 162 -30.33 -25.67 -18.87
C ASP A 162 -31.19 -26.63 -19.70
N SER A 163 -31.47 -27.78 -19.09
CA SER A 163 -32.31 -28.82 -19.65
C SER A 163 -33.65 -28.72 -18.94
N THR A 164 -34.56 -27.90 -19.46
CA THR A 164 -35.97 -27.94 -19.08
C THR A 164 -36.82 -28.31 -20.30
N PRO A 165 -37.68 -29.34 -20.20
CA PRO A 165 -38.52 -29.77 -21.31
C PRO A 165 -39.73 -28.85 -21.49
N ALA A 166 -40.25 -28.85 -22.72
CA ALA A 166 -41.37 -28.08 -23.21
C ALA A 166 -42.67 -28.28 -22.40
N ASP A 167 -43.41 -27.19 -22.21
CA ASP A 167 -44.88 -27.23 -22.24
C ASP A 167 -45.45 -25.95 -22.86
N ASP A 168 -46.57 -26.14 -23.53
CA ASP A 168 -47.28 -25.35 -24.51
C ASP A 168 -48.19 -24.28 -23.86
N SER A 169 -48.27 -23.08 -24.44
CA SER A 169 -49.52 -22.32 -24.65
C SER A 169 -49.28 -20.85 -25.07
N THR A 170 -49.66 -20.58 -26.32
CA THR A 170 -50.39 -19.40 -26.83
C THR A 170 -50.25 -18.03 -26.13
N ALA A 171 -49.75 -17.02 -26.86
CA ALA A 171 -50.57 -15.91 -27.41
C ALA A 171 -49.69 -14.77 -27.97
N THR A 172 -49.92 -14.45 -29.23
CA THR A 172 -49.39 -13.30 -29.97
C THR A 172 -50.02 -11.99 -29.49
N VAL A 173 -49.22 -10.98 -29.12
CA VAL A 173 -49.55 -9.56 -29.37
C VAL A 173 -48.25 -8.78 -29.61
N SER A 174 -48.14 -8.24 -30.82
CA SER A 174 -47.21 -7.19 -31.21
C SER A 174 -47.62 -5.85 -30.61
N GLN A 175 -46.69 -5.06 -30.08
CA GLN A 175 -46.63 -3.62 -30.37
C GLN A 175 -45.33 -2.96 -29.92
N GLU A 176 -44.82 -2.16 -30.86
CA GLU A 176 -43.64 -1.30 -30.90
C GLU A 176 -43.75 -0.09 -29.95
N PRO A 177 -42.67 0.36 -29.28
CA PRO A 177 -42.66 1.65 -28.60
C PRO A 177 -42.27 2.78 -29.56
N ALA A 178 -43.11 3.83 -29.58
CA ALA A 178 -42.90 5.07 -30.33
C ALA A 178 -41.73 5.91 -29.80
N PRO A 179 -41.07 6.72 -30.66
CA PRO A 179 -39.95 7.57 -30.28
C PRO A 179 -40.40 8.87 -29.61
N ILE A 180 -39.60 9.36 -28.65
CA ILE A 180 -39.77 10.69 -28.05
C ILE A 180 -38.64 11.58 -28.59
N ASP A 181 -39.04 12.58 -29.37
CA ASP A 181 -38.25 13.70 -29.89
C ASP A 181 -37.91 14.70 -28.77
N VAL A 182 -36.65 15.13 -28.67
CA VAL A 182 -36.28 16.43 -28.06
C VAL A 182 -35.13 17.05 -28.88
N PRO A 183 -35.23 18.33 -29.31
CA PRO A 183 -34.45 18.86 -30.41
C PRO A 183 -33.04 19.35 -30.01
N VAL A 184 -32.12 19.18 -30.96
CA VAL A 184 -30.82 19.85 -31.04
C VAL A 184 -31.02 21.31 -31.44
N THR A 185 -30.37 22.23 -30.72
CA THR A 185 -29.96 23.53 -31.29
C THR A 185 -28.50 23.79 -30.94
N SER A 186 -27.75 24.08 -32.00
CA SER A 186 -26.33 24.36 -32.09
C SER A 186 -26.05 25.86 -32.14
N GLN A 187 -24.76 26.22 -32.07
CA GLN A 187 -24.11 27.50 -32.40
C GLN A 187 -24.08 28.54 -31.26
N ASP A 188 -23.01 29.30 -31.02
CA ASP A 188 -21.70 29.45 -31.67
C ASP A 188 -20.74 30.16 -30.69
N ALA A 189 -19.43 29.95 -30.88
CA ALA A 189 -18.39 30.81 -30.31
C ALA A 189 -18.30 32.15 -31.08
N PRO A 190 -17.59 33.16 -30.54
CA PRO A 190 -16.34 33.51 -31.23
C PRO A 190 -15.16 33.81 -30.29
N ALA A 191 -13.98 33.75 -30.92
CA ALA A 191 -12.67 34.11 -30.41
C ALA A 191 -12.34 35.60 -30.66
N GLU A 192 -11.40 36.15 -29.89
CA GLU A 192 -10.40 37.21 -30.18
C GLU A 192 -9.66 37.47 -28.84
N SER A 193 -8.34 37.26 -28.61
CA SER A 193 -7.04 37.60 -29.24
C SER A 193 -6.38 38.85 -28.63
N SER A 194 -5.03 38.85 -28.63
CA SER A 194 -4.05 39.91 -28.27
C SER A 194 -3.77 40.10 -26.77
N ASP A 195 -2.55 40.35 -26.26
CA ASP A 195 -1.19 40.52 -26.80
C ASP A 195 -0.23 40.51 -25.57
N ALA A 196 0.90 39.81 -25.61
CA ALA A 196 2.28 40.36 -25.71
C ALA A 196 3.12 40.25 -24.41
N GLU A 197 4.23 39.52 -24.52
CA GLU A 197 5.47 39.54 -23.71
C GLU A 197 6.38 40.74 -24.19
N PRO A 198 7.64 41.00 -23.73
CA PRO A 198 8.49 40.43 -22.65
C PRO A 198 9.40 41.47 -21.89
N ALA A 199 10.38 40.93 -21.12
CA ALA A 199 11.69 41.49 -20.69
C ALA A 199 11.74 42.31 -19.37
N GLU A 200 12.75 42.26 -18.49
CA GLU A 200 14.22 42.21 -18.64
C GLU A 200 14.93 41.72 -17.34
N GLU A 201 16.11 41.10 -17.50
CA GLU A 201 17.43 41.22 -16.79
C GLU A 201 17.54 41.85 -15.37
N THR A 202 18.49 41.56 -14.45
CA THR A 202 19.86 40.99 -14.46
C THR A 202 20.37 40.81 -13.01
N LYS A 203 21.48 40.05 -12.86
CA LYS A 203 22.62 40.15 -11.90
C LYS A 203 22.91 38.94 -11.00
N THR A 204 23.81 38.11 -11.53
CA THR A 204 25.13 37.74 -10.96
C THR A 204 25.46 38.26 -9.56
N THR A 205 25.85 37.35 -8.65
CA THR A 205 27.01 37.56 -7.76
C THR A 205 27.65 36.21 -7.39
N THR A 206 28.82 35.99 -7.96
CA THR A 206 29.84 35.03 -7.53
C THR A 206 30.35 35.41 -6.14
N THR A 207 30.53 34.46 -5.22
CA THR A 207 31.50 34.63 -4.13
C THR A 207 32.26 33.32 -3.92
N THR A 208 33.53 33.37 -4.30
CA THR A 208 34.59 32.44 -3.97
C THR A 208 35.17 32.78 -2.60
N LYS A 209 35.29 31.82 -1.69
CA LYS A 209 36.30 31.74 -0.61
C LYS A 209 36.83 30.32 -0.65
N LYS A 210 38.01 30.04 -1.22
CA LYS A 210 39.37 30.22 -0.68
C LYS A 210 39.55 29.65 0.73
N THR A 211 40.02 28.39 0.73
CA THR A 211 41.19 27.85 1.45
C THR A 211 41.39 28.21 2.92
N THR A 212 41.45 27.17 3.77
CA THR A 212 42.65 26.95 4.62
C THR A 212 42.80 25.49 4.99
N SER A 213 44.02 24.97 4.80
CA SER A 213 44.54 23.77 5.42
C SER A 213 44.77 23.98 6.92
N LYS A 214 44.43 22.97 7.73
CA LYS A 214 45.34 22.34 8.69
C LYS A 214 44.70 21.05 9.20
#